data_AF-A0A670ICS2-F1
#
_entry.id   AF-A0A670ICS2-F1
#
_cell.length_a   1.000
_cell.length_b   1.000
_cell.length_c   1.000
_cell.angle_alpha   90.00
_cell.angle_beta   90.00
_cell.angle_gamma   90.00
#
_symmetry.space_group_name_H-M   'P 1'
#
loop_
_entity.id
_entity.type
_entity.pdbx_description
1 polymer ?
#
loop_
_entity_poly.entity_id
_entity_poly.type
_entity_poly.pdbx_seq_one_letter_code
_entity_poly.pdbx_strand_id
1 'polypeptide(L)'
;CFRCAAIPLAVLASGIQNIFFLMPIDEEMLSIPISNNVYAILKRRENYLCSLLEKKFGCITVLKSIRNPTEVYRKSLKEGIEVSVWVDDLTRHEADALVNAANEYLHHFGGLAFALLKAGGPEIEEHCKHFIEKNGPLSAGQIAVTSGGRLHCKQVIHAVGPRWSEEQREECCLKLEAAIINILKYVNAPENNIKSVAIPALSSGIFNFPQDLCAQVIVRTIKNFIQLAPLFGYLQEIHLVNIDETTAEAMKRACEELLAGHNLLSFSFQIEKICNPLLESTFQRIKIKIEGKNAGMPVCHRLYHRVPAQYCSLVCKTGFQKTYPSSLQGKKYGAGIYFNKNPRNLVTDTREKCEMDHLICVFEAEVVTGSYTRGNRSYVAPPLISASSMKLYDSVVDDIHNPEIFVIFNREQALPLYLLTCSLLWNPVQKTQLEPSAQNL
;
A
#
# COMPACT_ATOMS: atom_id res chain seq x y z
N CYS A 1 60.64 11.48 -17.75
CA CYS A 1 61.25 10.99 -16.50
C CYS A 1 60.62 11.69 -15.29
N PHE A 2 59.58 11.10 -14.70
CA PHE A 2 59.22 11.40 -13.31
C PHE A 2 59.44 10.11 -12.52
N ARG A 3 60.49 10.09 -11.70
CA ARG A 3 60.70 9.09 -10.66
C ARG A 3 59.70 9.41 -9.55
N CYS A 4 58.64 8.60 -9.40
CA CYS A 4 57.93 8.56 -8.13
C CYS A 4 58.71 7.61 -7.22
N ALA A 5 59.37 8.20 -6.23
CA ALA A 5 59.87 7.51 -5.06
C ALA A 5 58.72 6.77 -4.37
N ALA A 6 59.03 5.58 -3.84
CA ALA A 6 58.22 4.94 -2.82
C ALA A 6 58.03 5.94 -1.66
N ILE A 7 56.81 6.38 -1.44
CA ILE A 7 56.44 7.12 -0.22
C ILE A 7 56.11 6.05 0.83
N PRO A 8 56.76 6.05 2.01
CA PRO A 8 56.49 5.08 3.06
C PRO A 8 55.07 5.25 3.61
N LEU A 9 54.43 4.13 3.94
CA LEU A 9 53.23 4.07 4.78
C LEU A 9 53.49 4.80 6.10
N ALA A 10 53.01 6.03 6.25
CA ALA A 10 52.71 6.62 7.55
C ALA A 10 51.84 7.87 7.38
N VAL A 11 50.77 7.93 8.20
CA VAL A 11 49.93 9.10 8.50
C VAL A 11 48.84 9.45 7.47
N LEU A 12 47.61 8.99 7.72
CA LEU A 12 46.50 9.85 8.14
C LEU A 12 45.28 9.00 8.51
N ALA A 13 44.94 9.07 9.80
CA ALA A 13 43.70 8.54 10.36
C ALA A 13 42.51 9.47 10.03
N SER A 14 41.32 8.86 10.03
CA SER A 14 39.96 9.43 9.92
C SER A 14 39.43 9.72 8.51
N GLY A 15 38.46 8.88 8.09
CA GLY A 15 37.60 9.07 6.92
C GLY A 15 38.04 8.32 5.67
N ILE A 16 37.76 7.00 5.61
CA ILE A 16 38.20 6.12 4.51
C ILE A 16 37.04 5.84 3.53
N GLN A 17 37.29 6.02 2.21
CA GLN A 17 36.50 5.52 1.07
C GLN A 17 37.46 4.90 0.02
N ASN A 18 37.08 3.78 -0.64
CA ASN A 18 37.98 2.96 -1.49
C ASN A 18 37.66 3.02 -3.01
N ILE A 19 38.69 2.90 -3.87
CA ILE A 19 38.62 2.66 -5.34
C ILE A 19 38.96 1.19 -5.68
N PHE A 20 38.45 0.66 -6.81
CA PHE A 20 38.74 -0.68 -7.35
C PHE A 20 39.49 -0.68 -8.69
N PHE A 21 40.38 -1.65 -8.87
CA PHE A 21 41.03 -1.99 -10.15
C PHE A 21 40.79 -3.48 -10.45
N LEU A 22 40.43 -3.83 -11.69
CA LEU A 22 40.29 -5.22 -12.15
C LEU A 22 41.48 -5.58 -13.04
N MET A 23 42.37 -6.46 -12.57
CA MET A 23 43.41 -7.06 -13.41
C MET A 23 42.87 -8.31 -14.11
N PRO A 24 43.28 -8.61 -15.37
CA PRO A 24 42.90 -9.86 -15.99
C PRO A 24 43.78 -10.99 -15.45
N ILE A 25 43.11 -12.04 -14.98
CA ILE A 25 43.62 -13.38 -14.62
C ILE A 25 44.14 -13.44 -13.17
N ASP A 26 43.41 -14.23 -12.36
CA ASP A 26 43.46 -14.45 -10.91
C ASP A 26 42.95 -13.28 -10.03
N GLU A 27 41.84 -13.52 -9.32
CA GLU A 27 40.97 -12.55 -8.62
C GLU A 27 41.62 -11.88 -7.38
N GLU A 28 42.65 -11.05 -7.55
CA GLU A 28 43.10 -10.13 -6.50
C GLU A 28 42.60 -8.70 -6.77
N MET A 29 41.57 -8.28 -6.01
CA MET A 29 41.10 -6.89 -5.99
C MET A 29 41.99 -6.02 -5.10
N LEU A 30 42.74 -5.09 -5.70
CA LEU A 30 43.48 -4.07 -4.96
C LEU A 30 42.55 -2.90 -4.59
N SER A 31 42.43 -2.59 -3.30
CA SER A 31 41.67 -1.43 -2.80
C SER A 31 42.61 -0.33 -2.32
N ILE A 32 42.40 0.90 -2.81
CA ILE A 32 43.18 2.08 -2.40
C ILE A 32 42.23 3.13 -1.80
N PRO A 33 42.40 3.51 -0.52
CA PRO A 33 41.58 4.53 0.12
C PRO A 33 41.99 5.94 -0.34
N ILE A 34 41.01 6.79 -0.66
CA ILE A 34 41.24 8.19 -1.03
C ILE A 34 40.18 9.12 -0.41
N SER A 35 40.51 10.39 -0.22
CA SER A 35 39.58 11.39 0.34
C SER A 35 38.57 11.92 -0.69
N ASN A 36 37.43 12.46 -0.22
CA ASN A 36 36.37 13.02 -1.07
C ASN A 36 36.87 14.08 -2.07
N ASN A 37 37.77 14.95 -1.64
CA ASN A 37 38.33 15.99 -2.49
C ASN A 37 39.15 15.38 -3.64
N VAL A 38 39.90 14.32 -3.35
CA VAL A 38 40.67 13.57 -4.35
C VAL A 38 39.72 12.81 -5.28
N TYR A 39 38.67 12.17 -4.76
CA TYR A 39 37.68 11.48 -5.57
C TYR A 39 37.00 12.43 -6.57
N ALA A 40 36.58 13.62 -6.13
CA ALA A 40 35.97 14.62 -6.99
C ALA A 40 36.90 15.04 -8.16
N ILE A 41 38.20 15.17 -7.89
CA ILE A 41 39.21 15.48 -8.92
C ILE A 41 39.38 14.30 -9.88
N LEU A 42 39.51 13.07 -9.35
CA LEU A 42 39.68 11.87 -10.17
C LEU A 42 38.45 11.59 -11.03
N LYS A 43 37.24 11.78 -10.48
CA LYS A 43 35.98 11.59 -11.21
C LYS A 43 35.84 12.56 -12.38
N ARG A 44 36.25 13.82 -12.21
CA ARG A 44 36.32 14.80 -13.32
C ARG A 44 37.26 14.39 -14.45
N ARG A 45 38.19 13.48 -14.19
CA ARG A 45 39.18 12.98 -15.16
C ARG A 45 39.07 11.47 -15.37
N GLU A 46 37.91 10.87 -15.07
CA GLU A 46 37.71 9.42 -15.05
C GLU A 46 38.19 8.74 -16.34
N ASN A 47 37.80 9.26 -17.51
CA ASN A 47 38.19 8.68 -18.80
C ASN A 47 39.72 8.68 -19.02
N TYR A 48 40.39 9.76 -18.60
CA TYR A 48 41.84 9.86 -18.70
C TYR A 48 42.54 8.93 -17.70
N LEU A 49 41.99 8.83 -16.50
CA LEU A 49 42.51 7.94 -15.46
C LEU A 49 42.37 6.47 -15.88
N CYS A 50 41.19 6.05 -16.34
CA CYS A 50 40.94 4.68 -16.80
C CYS A 50 41.83 4.32 -17.99
N SER A 51 41.94 5.18 -19.00
CA SER A 51 42.82 4.92 -20.15
C SER A 51 44.31 4.86 -19.76
N LEU A 52 44.76 5.69 -18.82
CA LEU A 52 46.13 5.68 -18.35
C LEU A 52 46.47 4.40 -17.56
N LEU A 53 45.52 3.91 -16.77
CA LEU A 53 45.67 2.70 -15.97
C LEU A 53 45.60 1.43 -16.84
N GLU A 54 44.68 1.39 -17.79
CA GLU A 54 44.60 0.33 -18.79
C GLU A 54 45.90 0.26 -19.61
N LYS A 55 46.40 1.41 -20.09
CA LYS A 55 47.65 1.46 -20.87
C LYS A 55 48.88 1.06 -20.05
N LYS A 56 48.90 1.40 -18.75
CA LYS A 56 50.08 1.17 -17.89
C LYS A 56 50.10 -0.20 -17.23
N PHE A 57 48.94 -0.74 -16.88
CA PHE A 57 48.80 -1.95 -16.06
C PHE A 57 47.95 -3.03 -16.72
N GLY A 58 47.38 -2.79 -17.91
CA GLY A 58 46.51 -3.75 -18.59
C GLY A 58 45.20 -4.02 -17.85
N CYS A 59 44.79 -3.14 -16.93
CA CYS A 59 43.66 -3.36 -16.04
C CYS A 59 42.44 -2.52 -16.43
N ILE A 60 41.25 -3.07 -16.21
CA ILE A 60 40.00 -2.32 -16.33
C ILE A 60 39.79 -1.60 -15.00
N THR A 61 39.75 -0.27 -15.04
CA THR A 61 39.54 0.53 -13.83
C THR A 61 38.09 1.00 -13.76
N VAL A 62 37.47 0.87 -12.59
CA VAL A 62 36.12 1.38 -12.35
C VAL A 62 36.15 2.30 -11.13
N LEU A 63 35.95 3.61 -11.36
CA LEU A 63 35.91 4.59 -10.28
C LEU A 63 34.51 4.64 -9.66
N LYS A 64 34.33 3.92 -8.54
CA LYS A 64 33.11 3.94 -7.74
C LYS A 64 33.37 4.70 -6.45
N SER A 65 32.50 5.66 -6.10
CA SER A 65 32.43 6.16 -4.73
C SER A 65 31.78 5.08 -3.89
N ILE A 66 32.48 4.58 -2.88
CA ILE A 66 31.89 3.76 -1.84
C ILE A 66 31.53 4.72 -0.72
N ARG A 67 30.29 5.21 -0.72
CA ARG A 67 29.73 5.79 0.50
C ARG A 67 29.48 4.64 1.46
N ASN A 68 29.99 4.75 2.68
CA ASN A 68 29.62 3.79 3.71
C ASN A 68 28.15 4.04 4.08
N PRO A 69 27.36 2.98 4.32
CA PRO A 69 26.00 3.12 4.81
C PRO A 69 26.01 3.99 6.06
N THR A 70 25.20 5.05 6.06
CA THR A 70 25.08 5.95 7.21
C THR A 70 23.66 5.88 7.75
N GLU A 71 23.49 5.30 8.93
CA GLU A 71 22.22 5.36 9.68
C GLU A 71 22.07 6.78 10.23
N VAL A 72 20.99 7.46 9.84
CA VAL A 72 20.70 8.85 10.26
C VAL A 72 19.54 8.94 11.25
N TYR A 73 18.77 7.86 11.41
CA TYR A 73 17.66 7.76 12.34
C TYR A 73 17.36 6.31 12.70
N ARG A 74 16.93 6.06 13.95
CA ARG A 74 16.42 4.77 14.41
C ARG A 74 15.36 4.94 15.48
N LYS A 75 14.31 4.12 15.44
CA LYS A 75 13.25 4.07 16.45
C LYS A 75 12.66 2.67 16.56
N SER A 76 12.59 2.16 17.79
CA SER A 76 11.79 0.97 18.10
C SER A 76 10.32 1.34 18.30
N LEU A 77 9.43 0.58 17.67
CA LEU A 77 7.98 0.70 17.71
C LEU A 77 7.36 -0.47 18.50
N LYS A 78 6.02 -0.57 18.48
CA LYS A 78 5.28 -1.65 19.17
C LYS A 78 5.73 -3.04 18.67
N GLU A 79 5.66 -4.04 19.55
CA GLU A 79 6.07 -5.43 19.29
C GLU A 79 7.57 -5.59 18.93
N GLY A 80 8.40 -4.58 19.22
CA GLY A 80 9.85 -4.65 19.02
C GLY A 80 10.32 -4.40 17.59
N ILE A 81 9.44 -3.98 16.68
CA ILE A 81 9.83 -3.65 15.29
C ILE A 81 10.65 -2.36 15.28
N GLU A 82 11.84 -2.40 14.68
CA GLU A 82 12.70 -1.25 14.49
C GLU A 82 12.48 -0.60 13.12
N VAL A 83 12.33 0.72 13.10
CA VAL A 83 12.32 1.54 11.89
C VAL A 83 13.57 2.41 11.88
N SER A 84 14.34 2.36 10.79
CA SER A 84 15.58 3.12 10.63
C SER A 84 15.62 3.84 9.28
N VAL A 85 16.41 4.92 9.19
CA VAL A 85 16.63 5.69 7.95
C VAL A 85 18.13 5.67 7.63
N TRP A 86 18.45 5.38 6.37
CA TRP A 86 19.82 5.18 5.90
C TRP A 86 20.10 6.02 4.65
N VAL A 87 21.25 6.68 4.67
CA VAL A 87 21.90 7.18 3.46
C VAL A 87 22.78 6.05 2.92
N ASP A 88 22.29 5.33 1.92
CA ASP A 88 22.97 4.14 1.38
C ASP A 88 22.52 3.77 -0.05
N ASP A 89 23.35 2.97 -0.73
CA ASP A 89 23.02 2.33 -2.01
C ASP A 89 22.25 1.02 -1.76
N LEU A 90 20.96 1.03 -2.09
CA LEU A 90 20.07 -0.11 -1.90
C LEU A 90 20.58 -1.40 -2.59
N THR A 91 21.40 -1.31 -3.64
CA THR A 91 21.94 -2.50 -4.32
C THR A 91 22.92 -3.31 -3.47
N ARG A 92 23.42 -2.72 -2.38
CA ARG A 92 24.41 -3.32 -1.47
C ARG A 92 23.93 -3.34 -0.01
N HIS A 93 22.76 -2.79 0.25
CA HIS A 93 22.20 -2.68 1.58
C HIS A 93 21.80 -4.06 2.11
N GLU A 94 22.17 -4.37 3.35
CA GLU A 94 21.88 -5.67 3.96
C GLU A 94 20.44 -5.69 4.49
N ALA A 95 19.58 -6.46 3.82
CA ALA A 95 18.23 -6.77 4.28
C ALA A 95 17.75 -8.09 3.65
N ASP A 96 16.83 -8.78 4.33
CA ASP A 96 16.22 -10.01 3.80
C ASP A 96 15.44 -9.76 2.50
N ALA A 97 14.77 -8.61 2.39
CA ALA A 97 14.07 -8.18 1.18
C ALA A 97 14.43 -6.75 0.77
N LEU A 98 14.64 -6.54 -0.52
CA LEU A 98 14.85 -5.21 -1.11
C LEU A 98 13.63 -4.80 -1.93
N VAL A 99 13.13 -3.58 -1.72
CA VAL A 99 12.01 -3.05 -2.51
C VAL A 99 12.54 -2.31 -3.74
N ASN A 100 12.12 -2.77 -4.91
CA ASN A 100 12.36 -2.10 -6.18
C ASN A 100 11.22 -1.13 -6.51
N ALA A 101 11.56 0.10 -6.93
CA ALA A 101 10.61 1.05 -7.51
C ALA A 101 10.35 0.70 -8.98
N ALA A 102 9.34 -0.13 -9.23
CA ALA A 102 9.03 -0.72 -10.53
C ALA A 102 7.92 0.05 -11.28
N ASN A 103 7.73 -0.33 -12.55
CA ASN A 103 6.59 0.08 -13.36
C ASN A 103 5.64 -1.10 -13.61
N GLU A 104 4.50 -0.81 -14.21
CA GLU A 104 3.38 -1.68 -14.52
C GLU A 104 3.78 -2.94 -15.33
N TYR A 105 4.89 -2.87 -16.07
CA TYR A 105 5.39 -3.94 -16.93
C TYR A 105 6.62 -4.65 -16.37
N LEU A 106 7.08 -4.28 -15.17
CA LEU A 106 8.33 -4.76 -14.58
C LEU A 106 9.55 -4.60 -15.50
N HIS A 107 9.56 -3.57 -16.36
CA HIS A 107 10.70 -3.30 -17.23
C HIS A 107 11.71 -2.38 -16.53
N HIS A 108 12.95 -2.82 -16.37
CA HIS A 108 13.94 -2.14 -15.52
C HIS A 108 14.97 -1.35 -16.32
N PHE A 109 14.54 -0.33 -17.08
CA PHE A 109 15.42 0.43 -17.99
C PHE A 109 16.03 1.71 -17.40
N GLY A 110 15.64 2.11 -16.18
CA GLY A 110 16.19 3.33 -15.55
C GLY A 110 16.07 3.36 -14.04
N GLY A 111 16.75 4.36 -13.44
CA GLY A 111 16.71 4.64 -12.00
C GLY A 111 17.19 3.48 -11.13
N LEU A 112 16.60 3.38 -9.93
CA LEU A 112 16.87 2.32 -8.96
C LEU A 112 16.60 0.91 -9.54
N ALA A 113 15.53 0.76 -10.33
CA ALA A 113 15.17 -0.52 -10.93
C ALA A 113 16.28 -1.09 -11.82
N PHE A 114 16.88 -0.23 -12.66
CA PHE A 114 18.02 -0.63 -13.48
C PHE A 114 19.26 -0.93 -12.65
N ALA A 115 19.50 -0.18 -11.57
CA ALA A 115 20.63 -0.43 -10.68
C ALA A 115 20.50 -1.81 -9.98
N LEU A 116 19.32 -2.14 -9.46
CA LEU A 116 19.03 -3.44 -8.87
C LEU A 116 19.13 -4.58 -9.89
N LEU A 117 18.62 -4.40 -11.12
CA LEU A 117 18.78 -5.39 -12.18
C LEU A 117 20.26 -5.64 -12.52
N LYS A 118 21.07 -4.57 -12.65
CA LYS A 118 22.49 -4.72 -12.94
C LYS A 118 23.26 -5.45 -11.83
N ALA A 119 22.94 -5.17 -10.57
CA ALA A 119 23.58 -5.81 -9.43
C ALA A 119 23.10 -7.26 -9.24
N GLY A 120 21.79 -7.49 -9.35
CA GLY A 120 21.17 -8.80 -9.13
C GLY A 120 21.22 -9.75 -10.32
N GLY A 121 21.47 -9.25 -11.53
CA GLY A 121 21.65 -10.07 -12.71
C GLY A 121 20.38 -10.36 -13.53
N PRO A 122 20.55 -10.96 -14.73
CA PRO A 122 19.46 -11.20 -15.68
C PRO A 122 18.35 -12.11 -15.12
N GLU A 123 18.62 -12.90 -14.09
CA GLU A 123 17.67 -13.79 -13.44
C GLU A 123 16.45 -13.01 -12.90
N ILE A 124 16.65 -11.76 -12.45
CA ILE A 124 15.55 -10.89 -12.00
C ILE A 124 14.63 -10.52 -13.18
N GLU A 125 15.20 -10.18 -14.33
CA GLU A 125 14.43 -9.78 -15.52
C GLU A 125 13.66 -10.98 -16.10
N GLU A 126 14.27 -12.16 -16.12
CA GLU A 126 13.61 -13.40 -16.56
C GLU A 126 12.40 -13.74 -15.67
N HIS A 127 12.55 -13.65 -14.35
CA HIS A 127 11.44 -13.86 -13.42
C HIS A 127 10.34 -12.80 -13.58
N CYS A 128 10.69 -11.53 -13.77
CA CYS A 128 9.74 -10.46 -14.03
C CYS A 128 8.95 -10.70 -15.33
N LYS A 129 9.63 -11.09 -16.40
CA LYS A 129 9.00 -11.43 -17.68
C LYS A 129 8.00 -12.58 -17.53
N HIS A 130 8.41 -13.67 -16.87
CA HIS A 130 7.52 -14.79 -16.60
C HIS A 130 6.30 -14.39 -15.75
N PHE A 131 6.50 -13.52 -14.76
CA PHE A 131 5.41 -12.99 -13.95
C PHE A 131 4.37 -12.24 -14.81
N ILE A 132 4.82 -11.35 -15.69
CA ILE A 132 3.95 -10.57 -16.58
C ILE A 132 3.22 -11.47 -17.58
N GLU A 133 3.92 -12.44 -18.19
CA GLU A 133 3.33 -13.41 -19.11
C GLU A 133 2.19 -14.21 -18.44
N LYS A 134 2.35 -14.54 -17.16
CA LYS A 134 1.38 -15.33 -16.40
C LYS A 134 0.23 -14.51 -15.82
N ASN A 135 0.50 -13.31 -15.30
CA ASN A 135 -0.46 -12.55 -14.48
C ASN A 135 -0.98 -11.28 -15.16
N GLY A 136 -0.38 -10.87 -16.28
CA GLY A 136 -0.62 -9.58 -16.90
C GLY A 136 0.13 -8.42 -16.23
N PRO A 137 -0.01 -7.20 -16.75
CA PRO A 137 0.60 -6.00 -16.17
C PRO A 137 0.01 -5.68 -14.79
N LEU A 138 0.81 -5.01 -13.98
CA LEU A 138 0.45 -4.54 -12.65
C LEU A 138 -0.16 -3.13 -12.70
N SER A 139 -1.01 -2.80 -11.74
CA SER A 139 -1.46 -1.42 -11.50
C SER A 139 -0.66 -0.76 -10.37
N ALA A 140 -0.69 0.57 -10.33
CA ALA A 140 -0.17 1.32 -9.19
C ALA A 140 -0.84 0.88 -7.87
N GLY A 141 -0.03 0.61 -6.85
CA GLY A 141 -0.45 0.01 -5.58
C GLY A 141 -0.15 -1.49 -5.48
N GLN A 142 0.13 -2.18 -6.58
CA GLN A 142 0.46 -3.61 -6.58
C GLN A 142 1.95 -3.90 -6.42
N ILE A 143 2.23 -5.16 -6.10
CA ILE A 143 3.59 -5.71 -5.99
C ILE A 143 3.73 -7.02 -6.78
N ALA A 144 4.94 -7.31 -7.23
CA ALA A 144 5.40 -8.63 -7.64
C ALA A 144 6.69 -8.99 -6.88
N VAL A 145 7.01 -10.27 -6.76
CA VAL A 145 8.18 -10.72 -6.00
C VAL A 145 9.01 -11.71 -6.82
N THR A 146 10.32 -11.53 -6.80
CA THR A 146 11.31 -12.44 -7.40
C THR A 146 12.35 -12.87 -6.37
N SER A 147 13.23 -13.80 -6.74
CA SER A 147 14.46 -14.03 -5.97
C SER A 147 15.37 -12.79 -5.99
N GLY A 148 16.33 -12.74 -5.06
CA GLY A 148 17.39 -11.72 -5.03
C GLY A 148 18.37 -11.76 -6.21
N GLY A 149 18.36 -12.83 -7.01
CA GLY A 149 19.43 -13.09 -7.99
C GLY A 149 20.78 -13.13 -7.28
N ARG A 150 21.70 -12.26 -7.72
CA ARG A 150 23.03 -12.04 -7.12
C ARG A 150 23.08 -10.96 -6.03
N LEU A 151 21.96 -10.32 -5.71
CA LEU A 151 21.90 -9.36 -4.60
C LEU A 151 22.06 -10.09 -3.26
N HIS A 152 22.55 -9.39 -2.24
CA HIS A 152 22.67 -9.90 -0.89
C HIS A 152 21.31 -9.83 -0.14
N CYS A 153 20.27 -10.40 -0.74
CA CYS A 153 18.93 -10.49 -0.17
C CYS A 153 18.26 -11.79 -0.62
N LYS A 154 17.25 -12.24 0.12
CA LYS A 154 16.45 -13.41 -0.25
C LYS A 154 15.56 -13.10 -1.45
N GLN A 155 14.96 -11.91 -1.45
CA GLN A 155 13.89 -11.54 -2.38
C GLN A 155 13.96 -10.06 -2.78
N VAL A 156 13.52 -9.78 -4.01
CA VAL A 156 13.23 -8.42 -4.48
C VAL A 156 11.71 -8.26 -4.60
N ILE A 157 11.17 -7.23 -3.94
CA ILE A 157 9.75 -6.86 -4.00
C ILE A 157 9.61 -5.70 -4.98
N HIS A 158 9.07 -5.97 -6.15
CA HIS A 158 8.83 -4.98 -7.22
C HIS A 158 7.51 -4.27 -6.96
N ALA A 159 7.57 -3.07 -6.39
CA ALA A 159 6.40 -2.27 -6.07
C ALA A 159 6.13 -1.22 -7.14
N VAL A 160 4.89 -1.17 -7.63
CA VAL A 160 4.46 -0.18 -8.61
C VAL A 160 3.85 1.00 -7.88
N GLY A 161 4.62 2.08 -7.74
CA GLY A 161 4.11 3.33 -7.19
C GLY A 161 3.32 4.15 -8.21
N PRO A 162 2.55 5.16 -7.78
CA PRO A 162 1.82 6.04 -8.69
C PRO A 162 2.74 7.07 -9.35
N ARG A 163 2.35 7.49 -10.56
CA ARG A 163 2.91 8.67 -11.25
C ARG A 163 2.26 9.90 -10.68
N TRP A 164 3.04 10.89 -10.26
CA TRP A 164 2.51 12.07 -9.62
C TRP A 164 1.70 12.94 -10.58
N SER A 165 0.54 13.38 -10.10
CA SER A 165 -0.28 14.43 -10.70
C SER A 165 -0.85 15.29 -9.57
N GLU A 166 -0.63 16.60 -9.61
CA GLU A 166 -1.16 17.51 -8.59
C GLU A 166 -2.70 17.51 -8.59
N GLU A 167 -3.33 17.37 -9.76
CA GLU A 167 -4.79 17.28 -9.90
C GLU A 167 -5.37 16.01 -9.24
N GLN A 168 -4.57 14.95 -9.17
CA GLN A 168 -4.93 13.66 -8.58
C GLN A 168 -4.12 13.38 -7.30
N ARG A 169 -3.77 14.43 -6.56
CA ARG A 169 -2.94 14.36 -5.35
C ARG A 169 -3.41 13.29 -4.36
N GLU A 170 -4.70 13.25 -4.07
CA GLU A 170 -5.27 12.29 -3.11
C GLU A 170 -5.17 10.85 -3.63
N GLU A 171 -5.53 10.62 -4.89
CA GLU A 171 -5.45 9.30 -5.53
C GLU A 171 -3.99 8.81 -5.59
N CYS A 172 -3.03 9.70 -5.86
CA CYS A 172 -1.61 9.38 -5.80
C CYS A 172 -1.18 8.98 -4.38
N CYS A 173 -1.60 9.71 -3.35
CA CYS A 173 -1.28 9.34 -1.97
C CYS A 173 -1.85 7.95 -1.61
N LEU A 174 -3.10 7.69 -1.99
CA LEU A 174 -3.76 6.41 -1.76
C LEU A 174 -3.05 5.24 -2.46
N LYS A 175 -2.68 5.41 -3.73
CA LYS A 175 -1.95 4.37 -4.48
C LYS A 175 -0.56 4.10 -3.91
N LEU A 176 0.14 5.13 -3.42
CA LEU A 176 1.42 4.95 -2.74
C LEU A 176 1.24 4.20 -1.41
N GLU A 177 0.22 4.58 -0.62
CA GLU A 177 -0.16 3.86 0.60
C GLU A 177 -0.48 2.39 0.30
N ALA A 178 -1.26 2.09 -0.74
CA ALA A 178 -1.56 0.72 -1.17
C ALA A 178 -0.30 -0.09 -1.44
N ALA A 179 0.67 0.47 -2.16
CA ALA A 179 1.93 -0.18 -2.47
C ALA A 179 2.71 -0.53 -1.19
N ILE A 180 2.82 0.42 -0.25
CA ILE A 180 3.50 0.22 1.02
C ILE A 180 2.75 -0.80 1.90
N ILE A 181 1.42 -0.75 1.97
CA ILE A 181 0.62 -1.76 2.68
C ILE A 181 0.87 -3.16 2.11
N ASN A 182 0.89 -3.30 0.78
CA ASN A 182 1.10 -4.60 0.14
C ASN A 182 2.51 -5.15 0.38
N ILE A 183 3.55 -4.29 0.36
CA ILE A 183 4.91 -4.66 0.80
C ILE A 183 4.88 -5.18 2.24
N LEU A 184 4.29 -4.41 3.17
CA LEU A 184 4.27 -4.74 4.61
C LEU A 184 3.48 -6.02 4.89
N LYS A 185 2.34 -6.23 4.21
CA LYS A 185 1.57 -7.49 4.27
C LYS A 185 2.42 -8.68 3.82
N TYR A 186 3.16 -8.52 2.73
CA TYR A 186 4.02 -9.57 2.21
C TYR A 186 5.13 -9.93 3.20
N VAL A 187 5.87 -8.94 3.73
CA VAL A 187 6.99 -9.23 4.64
C VAL A 187 6.57 -9.66 6.05
N ASN A 188 5.36 -9.28 6.50
CA ASN A 188 4.82 -9.73 7.78
C ASN A 188 4.25 -11.16 7.73
N ALA A 189 4.03 -11.73 6.54
CA ALA A 189 3.48 -13.08 6.40
C ALA A 189 4.53 -14.15 6.78
N PRO A 190 4.23 -15.04 7.75
CA PRO A 190 5.16 -16.06 8.26
C PRO A 190 5.84 -16.91 7.19
N GLU A 191 5.09 -17.28 6.16
CA GLU A 191 5.53 -18.15 5.07
C GLU A 191 6.64 -17.55 4.21
N ASN A 192 6.81 -16.22 4.23
CA ASN A 192 7.83 -15.55 3.42
C ASN A 192 9.18 -15.45 4.14
N ASN A 193 9.23 -15.67 5.46
CA ASN A 193 10.47 -15.74 6.25
C ASN A 193 11.41 -14.51 6.06
N ILE A 194 10.82 -13.31 6.09
CA ILE A 194 11.51 -12.02 5.98
C ILE A 194 11.58 -11.35 7.34
N LYS A 195 12.80 -11.08 7.82
CA LYS A 195 13.06 -10.37 9.08
C LYS A 195 13.31 -8.88 8.89
N SER A 196 13.91 -8.50 7.76
CA SER A 196 14.23 -7.11 7.44
C SER A 196 13.85 -6.75 6.01
N VAL A 197 13.31 -5.55 5.82
CA VAL A 197 12.96 -5.02 4.50
C VAL A 197 13.53 -3.63 4.30
N ALA A 198 14.16 -3.39 3.15
CA ALA A 198 14.67 -2.08 2.77
C ALA A 198 13.77 -1.42 1.71
N ILE A 199 13.18 -0.28 2.07
CA ILE A 199 12.17 0.44 1.29
C ILE A 199 12.76 1.79 0.82
N PRO A 200 12.83 2.05 -0.50
CA PRO A 200 13.28 3.33 -1.02
C PRO A 200 12.17 4.38 -0.95
N ALA A 201 12.48 5.62 -1.35
CA ALA A 201 11.47 6.66 -1.58
C ALA A 201 10.67 6.34 -2.86
N LEU A 202 9.74 5.38 -2.73
CA LEU A 202 8.93 4.87 -3.84
C LEU A 202 8.17 6.00 -4.53
N SER A 203 8.28 6.06 -5.87
CA SER A 203 7.76 7.13 -6.74
C SER A 203 8.47 8.50 -6.71
N SER A 204 9.41 8.77 -5.80
CA SER A 204 10.00 10.12 -5.70
C SER A 204 11.04 10.48 -6.77
N GLY A 205 11.44 9.50 -7.59
CA GLY A 205 12.37 9.69 -8.70
C GLY A 205 11.66 10.00 -10.02
N ILE A 206 11.74 9.08 -10.98
CA ILE A 206 11.16 9.23 -12.34
C ILE A 206 9.65 9.55 -12.31
N PHE A 207 8.93 9.09 -11.29
CA PHE A 207 7.47 9.31 -11.16
C PHE A 207 7.13 10.66 -10.51
N ASN A 208 8.14 11.45 -10.15
CA ASN A 208 8.07 12.84 -9.73
C ASN A 208 7.16 13.12 -8.52
N PHE A 209 6.98 12.13 -7.64
CA PHE A 209 6.23 12.31 -6.40
C PHE A 209 7.03 13.22 -5.45
N PRO A 210 6.45 14.33 -4.92
CA PRO A 210 7.17 15.25 -4.04
C PRO A 210 7.81 14.53 -2.86
N GLN A 211 9.13 14.70 -2.67
CA GLN A 211 9.92 13.92 -1.71
C GLN A 211 9.37 13.96 -0.28
N ASP A 212 9.02 15.16 0.21
CA ASP A 212 8.45 15.33 1.55
C ASP A 212 7.12 14.60 1.72
N LEU A 213 6.24 14.70 0.72
CA LEU A 213 4.93 14.04 0.76
C LEU A 213 5.08 12.51 0.64
N CYS A 214 5.98 12.05 -0.23
CA CYS A 214 6.33 10.64 -0.38
C CYS A 214 6.81 10.05 0.96
N ALA A 215 7.78 10.71 1.60
CA ALA A 215 8.30 10.33 2.91
C ALA A 215 7.18 10.26 3.97
N GLN A 216 6.32 11.29 4.03
CA GLN A 216 5.19 11.31 4.96
C GLN A 216 4.21 10.16 4.75
N VAL A 217 3.85 9.85 3.49
CA VAL A 217 2.95 8.74 3.17
C VAL A 217 3.58 7.40 3.56
N ILE A 218 4.84 7.16 3.21
CA ILE A 218 5.56 5.91 3.52
C ILE A 218 5.63 5.70 5.04
N VAL A 219 6.17 6.68 5.79
CA VAL A 219 6.36 6.56 7.24
C VAL A 219 5.04 6.41 7.97
N ARG A 220 4.01 7.17 7.58
CA ARG A 220 2.68 7.05 8.18
C ARG A 220 2.09 5.67 7.94
N THR A 221 2.21 5.15 6.71
CA THR A 221 1.69 3.83 6.36
C THR A 221 2.37 2.75 7.20
N ILE A 222 3.70 2.81 7.37
CA ILE A 222 4.46 1.91 8.25
C ILE A 222 3.94 1.98 9.69
N LYS A 223 3.83 3.19 10.25
CA LYS A 223 3.31 3.40 11.61
C LYS A 223 1.92 2.77 11.77
N ASN A 224 0.99 3.09 10.87
CA ASN A 224 -0.38 2.62 10.93
C ASN A 224 -0.45 1.10 10.81
N PHE A 225 0.31 0.52 9.88
CA PHE A 225 0.38 -0.93 9.70
C PHE A 225 0.84 -1.63 10.98
N ILE A 226 1.95 -1.18 11.59
CA ILE A 226 2.48 -1.77 12.82
C ILE A 226 1.49 -1.64 13.99
N GLN A 227 0.73 -0.55 14.05
CA GLN A 227 -0.24 -0.34 15.13
C GLN A 227 -1.52 -1.18 14.97
N LEU A 228 -1.88 -1.55 13.73
CA LEU A 228 -3.20 -2.10 13.40
C LEU A 228 -3.21 -3.54 12.91
N ALA A 229 -2.18 -3.93 12.18
CA ALA A 229 -2.11 -5.27 11.61
C ALA A 229 -1.80 -6.29 12.71
N PRO A 230 -2.34 -7.53 12.61
CA PRO A 230 -1.82 -8.63 13.40
C PRO A 230 -0.36 -8.87 12.99
N LEU A 231 0.56 -8.62 13.91
CA LEU A 231 1.98 -8.87 13.72
C LEU A 231 2.28 -10.31 14.14
N PHE A 232 2.97 -11.06 13.27
CA PHE A 232 3.24 -12.48 13.50
C PHE A 232 4.65 -12.73 14.06
N GLY A 233 5.39 -11.67 14.42
CA GLY A 233 6.68 -11.75 15.10
C GLY A 233 7.90 -12.08 14.22
N TYR A 234 7.73 -12.20 12.90
CA TYR A 234 8.81 -12.48 11.94
C TYR A 234 9.55 -11.22 11.50
N LEU A 235 8.80 -10.20 11.09
CA LEU A 235 9.35 -8.90 10.70
C LEU A 235 9.88 -8.19 11.94
N GLN A 236 11.16 -7.83 11.92
CA GLN A 236 11.87 -7.17 13.02
C GLN A 236 12.35 -5.78 12.62
N GLU A 237 12.75 -5.59 11.35
CA GLU A 237 13.42 -4.36 10.92
C GLU A 237 12.83 -3.82 9.61
N ILE A 238 12.62 -2.50 9.55
CA ILE A 238 12.22 -1.77 8.35
C ILE A 238 13.22 -0.64 8.13
N HIS A 239 13.95 -0.71 7.01
CA HIS A 239 14.98 0.25 6.64
C HIS A 239 14.43 1.18 5.55
N LEU A 240 14.40 2.48 5.79
CA LEU A 240 14.10 3.50 4.79
C LEU A 240 15.42 3.96 4.18
N VAL A 241 15.67 3.60 2.92
CA VAL A 241 17.00 3.72 2.32
C VAL A 241 16.98 4.64 1.11
N ASN A 242 17.87 5.62 1.06
CA ASN A 242 18.09 6.41 -0.14
C ASN A 242 19.56 6.78 -0.31
N ILE A 243 20.04 6.80 -1.55
CA ILE A 243 21.42 7.23 -1.86
C ILE A 243 21.57 8.75 -1.78
N ASP A 244 20.47 9.47 -1.96
CA ASP A 244 20.39 10.92 -1.92
C ASP A 244 20.10 11.42 -0.50
N GLU A 245 20.97 12.26 0.03
CA GLU A 245 20.92 12.77 1.40
C GLU A 245 19.68 13.63 1.65
N THR A 246 19.21 14.41 0.66
CA THR A 246 18.03 15.27 0.85
C THR A 246 16.75 14.43 0.95
N THR A 247 16.63 13.37 0.16
CA THR A 247 15.52 12.42 0.27
C THR A 247 15.58 11.62 1.58
N ALA A 248 16.77 11.19 2.02
CA ALA A 248 16.94 10.54 3.32
C ALA A 248 16.58 11.48 4.48
N GLU A 249 16.94 12.76 4.40
CA GLU A 249 16.55 13.76 5.41
C GLU A 249 15.03 14.00 5.42
N ALA A 250 14.35 13.96 4.27
CA ALA A 250 12.89 14.01 4.22
C ALA A 250 12.24 12.80 4.93
N MET A 251 12.78 11.60 4.74
CA MET A 251 12.35 10.39 5.47
C MET A 251 12.61 10.50 6.97
N LYS A 252 13.80 10.97 7.36
CA LYS A 252 14.15 11.22 8.76
C LYS A 252 13.20 12.21 9.42
N ARG A 253 12.92 13.36 8.78
CA ARG A 253 11.93 14.34 9.27
C ARG A 253 10.55 13.71 9.43
N ALA A 254 10.08 12.94 8.45
CA ALA A 254 8.80 12.25 8.54
C ALA A 254 8.77 11.23 9.71
N CYS A 255 9.85 10.50 9.93
CA CYS A 255 10.03 9.60 11.07
C CYS A 255 10.00 10.36 12.41
N GLU A 256 10.76 11.44 12.54
CA GLU A 256 10.76 12.30 13.73
C GLU A 256 9.36 12.87 14.01
N GLU A 257 8.65 13.38 12.99
CA GLU A 257 7.32 13.95 13.18
C GLU A 257 6.25 12.90 13.53
N LEU A 258 6.26 11.75 12.87
CA LEU A 258 5.16 10.79 12.94
C LEU A 258 5.38 9.70 13.99
N LEU A 259 6.63 9.34 14.27
CA LEU A 259 6.98 8.27 15.21
C LEU A 259 7.36 8.77 16.61
N ALA A 260 7.57 10.09 16.81
CA ALA A 260 8.01 10.64 18.10
C ALA A 260 6.92 10.73 19.20
N GLY A 261 5.67 10.31 18.96
CA GLY A 261 4.62 10.43 19.96
C GLY A 261 3.62 9.27 20.00
N HIS A 262 3.02 9.06 21.17
CA HIS A 262 1.73 8.39 21.38
C HIS A 262 0.59 9.19 20.73
N ASN A 263 0.77 9.64 19.49
CA ASN A 263 -0.33 10.17 18.71
C ASN A 263 -1.27 9.00 18.47
N LEU A 264 -2.31 8.94 19.31
CA LEU A 264 -3.54 8.20 19.12
C LEU A 264 -3.83 8.25 17.63
N LEU A 265 -3.93 7.07 17.01
CA LEU A 265 -4.41 6.93 15.65
C LEU A 265 -5.62 7.86 15.48
N SER A 266 -5.52 8.84 14.59
CA SER A 266 -6.70 9.57 14.15
C SER A 266 -7.46 8.64 13.22
N PHE A 267 -8.21 7.69 13.81
CA PHE A 267 -9.31 7.08 13.09
C PHE A 267 -10.37 8.14 12.92
N SER A 268 -10.56 8.61 11.70
CA SER A 268 -11.84 9.22 11.35
C SER A 268 -12.83 8.08 11.16
N PHE A 269 -13.53 7.77 12.24
CA PHE A 269 -14.76 7.03 12.17
C PHE A 269 -15.90 8.05 12.21
N GLN A 270 -16.55 8.22 11.06
CA GLN A 270 -17.66 9.14 10.92
C GLN A 270 -18.95 8.35 10.80
N ILE A 271 -19.97 8.74 11.57
CA ILE A 271 -21.33 8.27 11.41
C ILE A 271 -22.16 9.46 10.94
N GLU A 272 -22.73 9.34 9.75
CA GLU A 272 -23.64 10.33 9.19
C GLU A 272 -25.06 9.77 9.19
N LYS A 273 -25.99 10.51 9.80
CA LYS A 273 -27.41 10.19 9.68
C LYS A 273 -27.92 10.63 8.31
N ILE A 274 -28.59 9.71 7.62
CA ILE A 274 -29.14 9.97 6.29
C ILE A 274 -30.60 10.40 6.47
N CYS A 275 -30.93 11.55 5.88
CA CYS A 275 -32.29 12.08 5.88
C CYS A 275 -32.76 12.25 4.44
N ASN A 276 -33.62 11.33 3.97
CA ASN A 276 -34.22 11.39 2.65
C ASN A 276 -35.74 11.13 2.75
N PRO A 277 -36.57 12.19 2.84
CA PRO A 277 -38.01 12.06 3.04
C PRO A 277 -38.74 11.29 1.93
N LEU A 278 -38.22 11.30 0.71
CA LEU A 278 -38.81 10.59 -0.43
C LEU A 278 -38.61 9.07 -0.31
N LEU A 279 -37.40 8.65 0.07
CA LEU A 279 -37.11 7.25 0.36
C LEU A 279 -37.91 6.77 1.57
N GLU A 280 -37.96 7.57 2.63
CA GLU A 280 -38.72 7.27 3.83
C GLU A 280 -40.21 7.09 3.52
N SER A 281 -40.83 8.02 2.78
CA SER A 281 -42.25 7.92 2.40
C SER A 281 -42.53 6.66 1.56
N THR A 282 -41.61 6.29 0.68
CA THR A 282 -41.76 5.08 -0.17
C THR A 282 -41.59 3.81 0.65
N PHE A 283 -40.58 3.79 1.53
CA PHE A 283 -40.34 2.71 2.47
C PHE A 283 -41.53 2.46 3.40
N GLN A 284 -42.12 3.51 3.99
CA GLN A 284 -43.28 3.38 4.88
C GLN A 284 -44.49 2.75 4.17
N ARG A 285 -44.72 3.09 2.90
CA ARG A 285 -45.79 2.45 2.10
C ARG A 285 -45.56 0.95 1.92
N ILE A 286 -44.32 0.54 1.65
CA ILE A 286 -43.96 -0.87 1.51
C ILE A 286 -44.09 -1.59 2.86
N LYS A 287 -43.61 -0.96 3.94
CA LYS A 287 -43.68 -1.49 5.31
C LYS A 287 -45.13 -1.76 5.72
N ILE A 288 -46.02 -0.77 5.65
CA ILE A 288 -47.45 -0.92 5.98
C ILE A 288 -48.10 -2.05 5.15
N LYS A 289 -47.79 -2.11 3.84
CA LYS A 289 -48.34 -3.14 2.95
C LYS A 289 -47.91 -4.56 3.33
N ILE A 290 -46.69 -4.73 3.84
CA ILE A 290 -46.15 -6.04 4.23
C ILE A 290 -46.58 -6.40 5.66
N GLU A 291 -46.63 -5.43 6.58
CA GLU A 291 -47.15 -5.60 7.95
C GLU A 291 -48.61 -6.02 7.95
N GLY A 292 -49.45 -5.38 7.13
CA GLY A 292 -50.87 -5.76 7.00
C GLY A 292 -51.09 -7.19 6.50
N LYS A 293 -50.08 -7.83 5.87
CA LYS A 293 -50.13 -9.24 5.43
C LYS A 293 -49.59 -10.22 6.47
N ASN A 294 -48.86 -9.74 7.47
CA ASN A 294 -48.11 -10.53 8.45
C ASN A 294 -48.56 -10.12 9.85
N ALA A 295 -49.64 -10.73 10.33
CA ALA A 295 -50.29 -10.36 11.59
C ALA A 295 -49.35 -10.52 12.80
N GLY A 296 -48.76 -9.41 13.25
CA GLY A 296 -48.09 -9.28 14.56
C GLY A 296 -46.61 -9.67 14.64
N MET A 297 -45.96 -10.06 13.53
CA MET A 297 -44.51 -10.33 13.53
C MET A 297 -43.69 -9.10 13.12
N PRO A 298 -42.51 -8.85 13.73
CA PRO A 298 -41.58 -7.84 13.23
C PRO A 298 -41.15 -8.19 11.80
N VAL A 299 -41.53 -7.37 10.83
CA VAL A 299 -41.18 -7.57 9.40
C VAL A 299 -39.93 -6.81 8.98
N CYS A 300 -39.35 -6.00 9.87
CA CYS A 300 -38.21 -5.14 9.61
C CYS A 300 -36.99 -5.57 10.42
N HIS A 301 -35.82 -5.49 9.81
CA HIS A 301 -34.54 -5.74 10.44
C HIS A 301 -33.59 -4.57 10.20
N ARG A 302 -32.75 -4.26 11.21
CA ARG A 302 -31.57 -3.42 11.02
C ARG A 302 -30.45 -4.28 10.46
N LEU A 303 -30.04 -3.97 9.24
CA LEU A 303 -29.05 -4.76 8.51
C LEU A 303 -28.01 -3.85 7.86
N TYR A 304 -26.89 -4.46 7.46
CA TYR A 304 -25.71 -3.74 6.99
C TYR A 304 -25.37 -4.09 5.55
N HIS A 305 -24.95 -3.08 4.79
CA HIS A 305 -24.56 -3.23 3.40
C HIS A 305 -23.29 -2.41 3.12
N ARG A 306 -22.21 -3.09 2.70
CA ARG A 306 -20.97 -2.42 2.30
C ARG A 306 -21.09 -1.92 0.87
N VAL A 307 -20.71 -0.68 0.65
CA VAL A 307 -20.82 0.03 -0.63
C VAL A 307 -19.46 0.64 -0.96
N PRO A 308 -18.93 0.50 -2.19
CA PRO A 308 -17.73 1.22 -2.62
C PRO A 308 -17.92 2.74 -2.50
N ALA A 309 -16.88 3.47 -2.12
CA ALA A 309 -16.98 4.90 -1.79
C ALA A 309 -17.68 5.73 -2.88
N GLN A 310 -17.37 5.45 -4.16
CA GLN A 310 -17.95 6.14 -5.32
C GLN A 310 -19.49 6.06 -5.43
N TYR A 311 -20.14 5.06 -4.82
CA TYR A 311 -21.59 4.89 -4.87
C TYR A 311 -22.33 5.44 -3.64
N CYS A 312 -21.62 5.85 -2.59
CA CYS A 312 -22.23 6.27 -1.33
C CYS A 312 -23.20 7.44 -1.51
N SER A 313 -22.81 8.48 -2.27
CA SER A 313 -23.68 9.62 -2.57
C SER A 313 -24.95 9.22 -3.33
N LEU A 314 -24.85 8.24 -4.23
CA LEU A 314 -26.00 7.74 -4.99
C LEU A 314 -26.97 6.95 -4.10
N VAL A 315 -26.46 6.14 -3.17
CA VAL A 315 -27.29 5.41 -2.20
C VAL A 315 -28.06 6.39 -1.31
N CYS A 316 -27.40 7.43 -0.80
CA CYS A 316 -28.07 8.46 0.01
C CYS A 316 -29.21 9.17 -0.76
N LYS A 317 -29.04 9.39 -2.07
CA LYS A 317 -30.00 10.10 -2.91
C LYS A 317 -31.13 9.21 -3.43
N THR A 318 -30.81 7.99 -3.85
CA THR A 318 -31.71 7.13 -4.66
C THR A 318 -32.04 5.78 -4.03
N GLY A 319 -31.46 5.47 -2.86
CA GLY A 319 -31.60 4.18 -2.20
C GLY A 319 -30.67 3.12 -2.78
N PHE A 320 -30.76 1.90 -2.26
CA PHE A 320 -29.92 0.79 -2.70
C PHE A 320 -30.30 0.30 -4.10
N GLN A 321 -29.31 -0.13 -4.89
CA GLN A 321 -29.53 -0.71 -6.21
C GLN A 321 -28.76 -2.03 -6.38
N LYS A 322 -29.34 -2.95 -7.13
CA LYS A 322 -28.73 -4.26 -7.46
C LYS A 322 -27.43 -4.15 -8.28
N THR A 323 -27.24 -3.00 -8.94
CA THR A 323 -26.08 -2.67 -9.77
C THR A 323 -24.90 -2.16 -8.97
N TYR A 324 -25.11 -1.74 -7.71
CA TYR A 324 -24.02 -1.35 -6.84
C TYR A 324 -23.31 -2.62 -6.36
N PRO A 325 -21.99 -2.75 -6.60
CA PRO A 325 -21.27 -3.94 -6.17
C PRO A 325 -21.30 -4.04 -4.64
N SER A 326 -21.73 -5.18 -4.11
CA SER A 326 -21.51 -5.52 -2.70
C SER A 326 -20.36 -6.52 -2.61
N SER A 327 -19.43 -6.29 -1.68
CA SER A 327 -18.36 -7.24 -1.37
C SER A 327 -18.96 -8.47 -0.71
N LEU A 328 -19.37 -9.47 -1.51
CA LEU A 328 -19.58 -10.88 -1.16
C LEU A 328 -20.23 -11.59 -2.36
N GLN A 329 -19.46 -12.51 -2.95
CA GLN A 329 -19.88 -13.78 -3.53
C GLN A 329 -21.10 -13.77 -4.48
N GLY A 330 -20.82 -13.95 -5.77
CA GLY A 330 -21.77 -13.90 -6.88
C GLY A 330 -23.14 -14.51 -6.58
N LYS A 331 -24.17 -13.65 -6.47
CA LYS A 331 -25.62 -13.90 -6.56
C LYS A 331 -26.10 -15.30 -6.07
N LYS A 332 -25.51 -15.87 -5.02
CA LYS A 332 -25.71 -17.28 -4.60
C LYS A 332 -27.15 -17.60 -4.17
N TYR A 333 -27.82 -16.59 -3.64
CA TYR A 333 -29.16 -16.68 -3.04
C TYR A 333 -30.22 -15.95 -3.89
N GLY A 334 -29.81 -15.31 -4.99
CA GLY A 334 -30.69 -14.66 -5.96
C GLY A 334 -30.10 -13.38 -6.55
N ALA A 335 -30.73 -12.87 -7.61
CA ALA A 335 -30.41 -11.59 -8.23
C ALA A 335 -31.11 -10.41 -7.50
N GLY A 336 -30.80 -10.26 -6.22
CA GLY A 336 -31.33 -9.20 -5.35
C GLY A 336 -30.24 -8.29 -4.76
N ILE A 337 -30.62 -7.50 -3.75
CA ILE A 337 -29.74 -6.64 -2.96
C ILE A 337 -29.49 -7.34 -1.63
N TYR A 338 -28.23 -7.49 -1.28
CA TYR A 338 -27.75 -8.31 -0.17
C TYR A 338 -27.55 -7.48 1.10
N PHE A 339 -27.98 -7.97 2.24
CA PHE A 339 -27.80 -7.31 3.53
C PHE A 339 -27.34 -8.33 4.57
N ASN A 340 -26.37 -7.95 5.39
CA ASN A 340 -25.85 -8.78 6.47
C ASN A 340 -26.42 -8.36 7.81
N LYS A 341 -26.77 -9.34 8.64
CA LYS A 341 -27.18 -9.11 10.03
C LYS A 341 -26.01 -8.68 10.90
N ASN A 342 -24.86 -9.33 10.74
CA ASN A 342 -23.63 -9.00 11.46
C ASN A 342 -22.66 -8.21 10.58
N PRO A 343 -22.29 -6.96 10.94
CA PRO A 343 -21.38 -6.15 10.14
C PRO A 343 -19.97 -6.73 10.07
N ARG A 344 -19.56 -7.62 10.99
CA ARG A 344 -18.24 -8.29 10.95
C ARG A 344 -18.06 -9.12 9.67
N ASN A 345 -19.15 -9.69 9.15
CA ASN A 345 -19.12 -10.50 7.93
C ASN A 345 -18.86 -9.65 6.67
N LEU A 346 -18.94 -8.31 6.74
CA LEU A 346 -18.62 -7.41 5.64
C LEU A 346 -17.10 -7.16 5.47
N VAL A 347 -16.31 -7.51 6.48
CA VAL A 347 -14.86 -7.17 6.57
C VAL A 347 -13.96 -8.39 6.33
N THR A 348 -14.48 -9.62 6.49
CA THR A 348 -13.69 -10.86 6.49
C THR A 348 -13.28 -11.39 5.11
N ASP A 349 -13.83 -10.86 4.00
CA ASP A 349 -13.57 -11.36 2.63
C ASP A 349 -12.49 -10.55 1.89
N THR A 350 -11.35 -10.28 2.54
CA THR A 350 -10.19 -9.57 1.93
C THR A 350 -9.35 -10.41 0.94
N ARG A 351 -9.89 -11.53 0.41
CA ARG A 351 -9.18 -12.37 -0.56
C ARG A 351 -9.50 -12.05 -2.02
N GLU A 352 -10.38 -11.09 -2.30
CA GLU A 352 -10.62 -10.62 -3.67
C GLU A 352 -10.03 -9.23 -3.90
N LYS A 353 -9.20 -9.14 -4.94
CA LYS A 353 -8.58 -7.95 -5.50
C LYS A 353 -9.61 -6.82 -5.66
N CYS A 354 -9.58 -5.81 -4.81
CA CYS A 354 -10.11 -4.48 -5.10
C CYS A 354 -9.05 -3.47 -4.72
N GLU A 355 -8.39 -2.94 -5.74
CA GLU A 355 -7.17 -2.13 -5.68
C GLU A 355 -7.35 -0.69 -5.18
N MET A 356 -8.52 -0.27 -4.69
CA MET A 356 -8.76 1.17 -4.46
C MET A 356 -9.57 1.56 -3.22
N ASP A 357 -10.07 0.62 -2.40
CA ASP A 357 -10.94 0.99 -1.28
C ASP A 357 -10.20 1.00 0.07
N HIS A 358 -9.40 2.05 0.30
CA HIS A 358 -8.86 2.42 1.63
C HIS A 358 -9.95 2.99 2.58
N LEU A 359 -11.15 3.20 2.04
CA LEU A 359 -12.35 3.62 2.74
C LEU A 359 -13.29 2.42 2.89
N ILE A 360 -13.65 2.09 4.13
CA ILE A 360 -14.72 1.13 4.41
C ILE A 360 -15.99 1.93 4.65
N CYS A 361 -16.87 1.96 3.66
CA CYS A 361 -18.20 2.57 3.76
C CYS A 361 -19.25 1.48 3.98
N VAL A 362 -19.92 1.51 5.13
CA VAL A 362 -20.99 0.59 5.49
C VAL A 362 -22.25 1.39 5.76
N PHE A 363 -23.34 1.03 5.09
CA PHE A 363 -24.66 1.55 5.43
C PHE A 363 -25.32 0.66 6.46
N GLU A 364 -25.85 1.26 7.52
CA GLU A 364 -26.92 0.66 8.31
C GLU A 364 -28.26 1.05 7.68
N ALA A 365 -29.10 0.06 7.41
CA ALA A 365 -30.40 0.23 6.79
C ALA A 365 -31.49 -0.45 7.63
N GLU A 366 -32.69 0.13 7.61
CA GLU A 366 -33.90 -0.60 7.99
C GLU A 366 -34.43 -1.29 6.74
N VAL A 367 -34.63 -2.61 6.83
CA VAL A 367 -35.00 -3.45 5.71
C VAL A 367 -36.26 -4.23 6.03
N VAL A 368 -37.30 -4.07 5.21
CA VAL A 368 -38.53 -4.86 5.27
C VAL A 368 -38.28 -6.23 4.65
N THR A 369 -37.96 -7.21 5.48
CA THR A 369 -37.69 -8.60 5.05
C THR A 369 -38.98 -9.40 4.92
N GLY A 370 -40.03 -9.04 5.69
CA GLY A 370 -41.32 -9.75 5.65
C GLY A 370 -41.17 -11.26 5.86
N SER A 371 -42.00 -12.03 5.18
CA SER A 371 -41.86 -13.48 5.13
C SER A 371 -40.71 -13.87 4.20
N TYR A 372 -39.88 -14.82 4.62
CA TYR A 372 -38.70 -15.23 3.85
C TYR A 372 -38.57 -16.74 3.73
N THR A 373 -37.81 -17.17 2.73
CA THR A 373 -37.45 -18.58 2.50
C THR A 373 -35.99 -18.70 2.07
N ARG A 374 -35.49 -19.93 1.94
CA ARG A 374 -34.11 -20.18 1.50
C ARG A 374 -33.87 -19.65 0.09
N GLY A 375 -32.78 -18.91 -0.10
CA GLY A 375 -32.40 -18.34 -1.38
C GLY A 375 -31.82 -19.36 -2.36
N ASN A 376 -31.92 -19.04 -3.64
CA ASN A 376 -31.38 -19.83 -4.75
C ASN A 376 -30.82 -18.90 -5.83
N ARG A 377 -29.69 -19.28 -6.42
CA ARG A 377 -29.02 -18.50 -7.48
C ARG A 377 -29.90 -18.23 -8.71
N SER A 378 -30.89 -19.08 -8.99
CA SER A 378 -31.83 -18.90 -10.10
C SER A 378 -32.91 -17.85 -9.85
N TYR A 379 -33.10 -17.41 -8.60
CA TYR A 379 -34.17 -16.47 -8.27
C TYR A 379 -33.88 -15.05 -8.76
N VAL A 380 -34.76 -14.53 -9.61
CA VAL A 380 -34.77 -13.12 -10.05
C VAL A 380 -35.80 -12.27 -9.30
N ALA A 381 -36.73 -12.95 -8.61
CA ALA A 381 -37.73 -12.43 -7.69
C ALA A 381 -37.95 -13.47 -6.57
N PRO A 382 -38.59 -13.12 -5.45
CA PRO A 382 -38.91 -14.10 -4.41
C PRO A 382 -39.82 -15.21 -4.96
N PRO A 383 -39.70 -16.46 -4.47
CA PRO A 383 -40.56 -17.56 -4.91
C PRO A 383 -41.98 -17.48 -4.32
N LEU A 384 -42.89 -18.29 -4.87
CA LEU A 384 -44.26 -18.46 -4.35
C LEU A 384 -44.26 -19.19 -3.00
N ILE A 385 -45.08 -18.73 -2.06
CA ILE A 385 -45.34 -19.39 -0.76
C ILE A 385 -46.13 -20.67 -0.97
N SER A 386 -47.16 -20.61 -1.82
CA SER A 386 -47.94 -21.75 -2.24
C SER A 386 -48.42 -21.55 -3.68
N ALA A 387 -48.37 -22.62 -4.47
CA ALA A 387 -48.86 -22.64 -5.86
C ALA A 387 -50.34 -22.22 -5.98
N SER A 388 -51.15 -22.40 -4.92
CA SER A 388 -52.58 -22.07 -4.92
C SER A 388 -52.92 -20.62 -4.57
N SER A 389 -51.97 -19.84 -4.03
CA SER A 389 -52.27 -18.54 -3.40
C SER A 389 -51.79 -17.30 -4.18
N MET A 390 -51.03 -17.49 -5.27
CA MET A 390 -50.28 -16.44 -5.97
C MET A 390 -49.42 -15.52 -5.06
N LYS A 391 -49.26 -15.87 -3.78
CA LYS A 391 -48.54 -15.06 -2.79
C LYS A 391 -47.06 -15.39 -2.88
N LEU A 392 -46.23 -14.38 -3.08
CA LEU A 392 -44.77 -14.49 -3.06
C LEU A 392 -44.26 -14.25 -1.63
N TYR A 393 -43.10 -14.84 -1.33
CA TYR A 393 -42.29 -14.39 -0.18
C TYR A 393 -41.85 -12.92 -0.40
N ASP A 394 -41.46 -12.25 0.67
CA ASP A 394 -41.03 -10.85 0.64
C ASP A 394 -39.50 -10.74 0.47
N SER A 395 -38.73 -11.71 0.99
CA SER A 395 -37.29 -11.81 0.78
C SER A 395 -36.80 -13.27 0.77
N VAL A 396 -35.49 -13.47 0.57
CA VAL A 396 -34.84 -14.78 0.74
C VAL A 396 -33.62 -14.67 1.65
N VAL A 397 -33.24 -15.79 2.26
CA VAL A 397 -32.15 -15.86 3.25
C VAL A 397 -31.17 -17.00 2.97
N ASP A 398 -29.99 -16.94 3.57
CA ASP A 398 -29.00 -18.02 3.53
C ASP A 398 -29.43 -19.25 4.34
N ASP A 399 -29.98 -19.03 5.53
CA ASP A 399 -30.52 -20.04 6.44
C ASP A 399 -31.88 -19.59 7.02
N ILE A 400 -32.88 -20.47 7.00
CA ILE A 400 -34.25 -20.14 7.41
C ILE A 400 -34.43 -20.08 8.94
N HIS A 401 -33.56 -20.72 9.70
CA HIS A 401 -33.63 -20.82 11.16
C HIS A 401 -32.80 -19.73 11.82
N ASN A 402 -31.60 -19.45 11.29
CA ASN A 402 -30.74 -18.38 11.78
C ASN A 402 -30.14 -17.58 10.60
N PRO A 403 -30.94 -16.68 9.99
CA PRO A 403 -30.50 -15.91 8.83
C PRO A 403 -29.41 -14.91 9.21
N GLU A 404 -28.27 -15.00 8.55
CA GLU A 404 -27.19 -14.00 8.63
C GLU A 404 -27.19 -13.08 7.40
N ILE A 405 -27.73 -13.56 6.27
CA ILE A 405 -27.83 -12.83 5.01
C ILE A 405 -29.29 -12.75 4.59
N PHE A 406 -29.75 -11.54 4.27
CA PHE A 406 -31.06 -11.30 3.66
C PHE A 406 -30.87 -10.73 2.26
N VAL A 407 -31.69 -11.19 1.32
CA VAL A 407 -31.70 -10.71 -0.06
C VAL A 407 -33.09 -10.22 -0.42
N ILE A 408 -33.20 -8.91 -0.68
CA ILE A 408 -34.44 -8.27 -1.14
C ILE A 408 -34.41 -8.06 -2.65
N PHE A 409 -35.59 -8.05 -3.28
CA PHE A 409 -35.70 -7.91 -4.72
C PHE A 409 -36.34 -6.60 -5.17
N ASN A 410 -37.05 -5.92 -4.26
CA ASN A 410 -37.52 -4.56 -4.45
C ASN A 410 -36.65 -3.59 -3.62
N ARG A 411 -36.03 -2.61 -4.29
CA ARG A 411 -35.17 -1.60 -3.66
C ARG A 411 -35.89 -0.76 -2.59
N GLU A 412 -37.20 -0.59 -2.73
CA GLU A 412 -38.03 0.21 -1.82
C GLU A 412 -38.25 -0.47 -0.46
N GLN A 413 -37.84 -1.74 -0.32
CA GLN A 413 -37.84 -2.46 0.96
C GLN A 413 -36.69 -2.03 1.89
N ALA A 414 -35.73 -1.23 1.44
CA ALA A 414 -34.60 -0.81 2.25
C ALA A 414 -34.49 0.71 2.34
N LEU A 415 -34.40 1.21 3.58
CA LEU A 415 -34.18 2.61 3.89
C LEU A 415 -32.78 2.77 4.48
N PRO A 416 -31.85 3.46 3.80
CA PRO A 416 -30.56 3.80 4.40
C PRO A 416 -30.76 4.80 5.54
N LEU A 417 -30.18 4.52 6.71
CA LEU A 417 -30.36 5.32 7.92
C LEU A 417 -29.06 5.98 8.37
N TYR A 418 -27.96 5.23 8.33
CA TYR A 418 -26.64 5.73 8.68
C TYR A 418 -25.61 5.31 7.65
N LEU A 419 -24.70 6.21 7.33
CA LEU A 419 -23.46 5.91 6.63
C LEU A 419 -22.33 5.91 7.67
N LEU A 420 -21.70 4.74 7.82
CA LEU A 420 -20.52 4.55 8.63
C LEU A 420 -19.32 4.57 7.69
N THR A 421 -18.54 5.65 7.78
CA THR A 421 -17.31 5.81 7.01
C THR A 421 -16.14 5.58 7.95
N CYS A 422 -15.43 4.49 7.71
CA CYS A 422 -14.15 4.25 8.35
C CYS A 422 -13.06 4.51 7.32
N SER A 423 -12.27 5.54 7.58
CA SER A 423 -11.07 5.80 6.80
C SER A 423 -9.84 5.68 7.68
N LEU A 424 -8.83 4.99 7.17
CA LEU A 424 -7.46 5.37 7.46
C LEU A 424 -7.18 6.57 6.54
N LEU A 425 -7.60 7.78 6.94
CA LEU A 425 -7.23 8.97 6.19
C LEU A 425 -6.61 10.03 7.10
N TRP A 426 -5.31 10.20 6.84
CA TRP A 426 -4.66 11.48 6.61
C TRP A 426 -5.62 12.66 6.45
N ASN A 427 -5.50 13.65 7.34
CA ASN A 427 -5.97 15.01 7.10
C ASN A 427 -4.72 15.87 6.80
N PRO A 428 -4.44 16.26 5.54
CA PRO A 428 -3.27 17.07 5.20
C PRO A 428 -3.35 18.52 5.71
N VAL A 429 -4.46 18.92 6.35
CA VAL A 429 -4.65 20.29 6.82
C VAL A 429 -4.52 20.33 8.35
N GLN A 430 -3.32 20.71 8.82
CA GLN A 430 -3.13 21.69 9.91
C GLN A 430 -1.63 21.99 10.10
N LYS A 431 -1.04 22.73 9.16
CA LYS A 431 0.05 23.69 9.45
C LYS A 431 -0.21 24.94 8.61
N THR A 432 -0.87 25.91 9.25
CA THR A 432 -1.01 27.36 8.99
C THR A 432 -2.33 27.74 9.68
N GLN A 433 -2.36 28.38 10.84
CA GLN A 433 -1.75 29.67 11.15
C GLN A 433 -1.27 29.71 12.61
N LEU A 434 0.03 29.88 12.79
CA LEU A 434 0.62 30.49 13.97
C LEU A 434 1.35 31.72 13.42
N GLU A 435 0.65 32.84 13.32
CA GLU A 435 1.30 34.15 13.36
C GLU A 435 0.92 34.82 14.68
N PRO A 436 1.92 35.25 15.48
CA PRO A 436 1.69 36.10 16.63
C PRO A 436 1.60 37.56 16.20
N SER A 437 0.57 38.24 16.72
CA SER A 437 0.52 39.68 17.01
C SER A 437 0.80 40.69 15.88
N ALA A 438 -0.23 41.47 15.54
CA ALA A 438 -0.09 42.91 15.39
C ALA A 438 -1.20 43.62 16.18
N GLN A 439 -0.78 44.29 17.26
CA GLN A 439 -1.52 45.28 18.01
C GLN A 439 -1.66 46.57 17.18
N ASN A 440 -2.65 47.39 17.55
CA ASN A 440 -2.80 48.83 17.28
C ASN A 440 -3.19 49.25 15.86
N LEU A 441 -4.48 49.57 15.63
CA LEU A 441 -5.09 50.92 15.72
C LEU A 441 -6.54 50.88 15.21
#